data_AF-A0A2G9TNW5-F1
#
_entry.id   AF-A0A2G9TNW5-F1
#
_cell.length_a   1.000
_cell.length_b   1.000
_cell.length_c   1.000
_cell.angle_alpha   90.00
_cell.angle_beta   90.00
_cell.angle_gamma   90.00
#
_symmetry.space_group_name_H-M   'P 1'
#
loop_
_entity.id
_entity.type
_entity.pdbx_description
1 polymer ?
#
loop_
_entity_poly.entity_id
_entity_poly.type
_entity_poly.pdbx_seq_one_letter_code
_entity_poly.pdbx_strand_id
1 'polypeptide(L)'
;MKCLVVCALVTVCALSVSGTLQNVTVKGIAVCQKRRMANQRVQLYDRDTLDPNDLLAEVHTNKEGEFELYGEENEVGSIEPFVRIHHNCNSKPVST
;
A
#
# COMPACT_ATOMS: atom_id res chain seq x y z
N MET A 1 37.32 -26.54 -11.15
CA MET A 1 36.13 -26.47 -10.26
C MET A 1 36.02 -25.12 -9.55
N LYS A 2 37.05 -24.63 -8.85
CA LYS A 2 37.02 -23.32 -8.15
C LYS A 2 36.69 -22.13 -9.07
N CYS A 3 37.28 -22.03 -10.27
CA CYS A 3 36.94 -20.98 -11.23
C CYS A 3 35.50 -21.06 -11.76
N LEU A 4 34.95 -22.26 -11.94
CA LEU A 4 33.56 -22.42 -12.40
C LEU A 4 32.56 -21.94 -11.35
N VAL A 5 32.85 -22.19 -10.06
CA VAL A 5 32.05 -21.68 -8.94
C VAL A 5 32.15 -20.16 -8.84
N VAL A 6 33.34 -19.60 -9.01
CA VAL A 6 33.56 -18.13 -9.02
C VAL A 6 32.83 -17.48 -10.20
N CYS A 7 32.94 -18.03 -11.41
CA CYS A 7 32.21 -17.53 -12.57
C CYS A 7 30.69 -17.62 -12.39
N ALA A 8 30.18 -18.72 -11.84
CA ALA A 8 28.75 -18.89 -11.58
C ALA A 8 28.22 -17.86 -10.55
N LEU A 9 28.97 -17.58 -9.47
CA LEU A 9 28.61 -16.56 -8.48
C LEU A 9 28.62 -15.15 -9.08
N VAL A 10 29.62 -14.83 -9.91
CA VAL A 10 29.69 -13.53 -10.61
C VAL A 10 28.53 -13.35 -11.60
N THR A 11 28.14 -14.40 -12.32
CA THR A 11 26.99 -14.35 -13.23
C THR A 11 25.66 -14.20 -12.49
N VAL A 12 25.51 -14.77 -11.29
CA VAL A 12 24.30 -14.59 -10.47
C VAL A 12 24.20 -13.17 -9.92
N CYS A 13 25.32 -12.57 -9.50
CA CYS A 13 25.36 -11.16 -9.08
C CYS A 13 25.10 -10.16 -10.23
N ALA A 14 25.25 -10.57 -11.48
CA ALA A 14 25.00 -9.73 -12.65
C ALA A 14 23.52 -9.68 -13.08
N LEU A 15 22.63 -10.40 -12.40
CA LEU A 15 21.19 -10.32 -12.64
C LEU A 15 20.66 -9.03 -12.01
N SER A 16 20.45 -8.00 -12.84
CA SER A 16 19.77 -6.78 -12.43
C SER A 16 18.27 -7.06 -12.25
N VAL A 17 17.78 -6.89 -11.03
CA VAL A 17 16.35 -6.82 -10.74
C VAL A 17 15.91 -5.38 -11.03
N SER A 18 15.00 -5.22 -11.99
CA SER A 18 14.50 -3.91 -12.41
C SER A 18 13.02 -3.81 -12.11
N GLY A 19 12.62 -2.77 -11.38
CA GLY A 19 11.22 -2.40 -11.20
C GLY A 19 10.67 -1.57 -12.36
N THR A 20 9.35 -1.41 -12.37
CA THR A 20 8.66 -0.45 -13.23
C THR A 20 7.82 0.48 -12.38
N LEU A 21 7.86 1.79 -12.69
CA LEU A 21 6.98 2.76 -12.07
C LEU A 21 5.52 2.46 -12.42
N GLN A 22 4.72 2.23 -11.40
CA GLN A 22 3.29 1.96 -11.47
C GLN A 22 2.55 2.94 -10.58
N ASN A 23 1.29 3.24 -10.90
CA ASN A 23 0.47 4.14 -10.11
C ASN A 23 -0.96 3.62 -9.95
N VAL A 24 -1.62 4.13 -8.92
CA VAL A 24 -3.00 3.80 -8.59
C VAL A 24 -3.70 5.02 -8.02
N THR A 25 -4.96 5.22 -8.41
CA THR A 25 -5.84 6.23 -7.83
C THR A 25 -7.09 5.56 -7.27
N VAL A 26 -7.40 5.82 -6.01
CA VAL A 26 -8.60 5.29 -5.35
C VAL A 26 -9.49 6.46 -4.91
N LYS A 27 -10.75 6.43 -5.34
CA LYS A 27 -11.80 7.35 -4.88
C LYS A 27 -12.89 6.57 -4.15
N GLY A 28 -13.39 7.10 -3.06
CA GLY A 28 -14.42 6.41 -2.28
C GLY A 28 -15.16 7.31 -1.30
N ILE A 29 -16.16 6.72 -0.63
CA ILE A 29 -16.96 7.38 0.41
C ILE A 29 -17.04 6.44 1.61
N ALA A 30 -16.62 6.90 2.78
CA ALA A 30 -16.77 6.19 4.04
C ALA A 30 -18.18 6.39 4.62
N VAL A 31 -18.89 5.28 4.87
CA VAL A 31 -20.26 5.28 5.41
C VAL A 31 -20.38 4.31 6.59
N CYS A 32 -21.02 4.74 7.67
CA CYS A 32 -21.36 3.94 8.84
C CYS A 32 -22.86 4.07 9.14
N GLN A 33 -23.62 2.97 9.15
CA GLN A 33 -25.07 3.00 9.48
C GLN A 33 -25.84 4.08 8.70
N LYS A 34 -25.57 4.19 7.39
CA LYS A 34 -26.15 5.21 6.48
C LYS A 34 -25.72 6.66 6.75
N ARG A 35 -24.78 6.90 7.67
CA ARG A 35 -24.18 8.21 7.92
C ARG A 35 -22.81 8.30 7.27
N ARG A 36 -22.54 9.43 6.64
CA ARG A 36 -21.23 9.72 6.06
C ARG A 36 -20.24 10.03 7.16
N MET A 37 -19.04 9.46 7.05
CA MET A 37 -18.05 9.50 8.13
C MET A 37 -16.95 10.50 7.78
N ALA A 38 -16.99 11.67 8.40
CA ALA A 38 -15.94 12.68 8.25
C ALA A 38 -14.71 12.36 9.09
N ASN A 39 -13.56 12.89 8.67
CA ASN A 39 -12.29 12.82 9.40
C ASN A 39 -11.85 11.39 9.77
N GLN A 40 -12.15 10.40 8.92
CA GLN A 40 -11.59 9.06 9.05
C GLN A 40 -10.26 9.01 8.32
N ARG A 41 -9.23 8.46 8.97
CA ARG A 41 -7.91 8.27 8.37
C ARG A 41 -8.00 7.13 7.36
N VAL A 42 -7.64 7.41 6.11
CA VAL A 42 -7.61 6.46 5.01
C VAL A 42 -6.21 6.39 4.45
N GLN A 43 -5.66 5.19 4.39
CA GLN A 43 -4.32 4.93 3.90
C GLN A 43 -4.38 4.01 2.69
N LEU A 44 -3.59 4.31 1.67
CA LEU A 44 -3.31 3.45 0.54
C LEU A 44 -1.94 2.82 0.75
N TYR A 45 -1.90 1.50 0.69
CA TYR A 45 -0.68 0.71 0.81
C TYR A 45 -0.46 -0.14 -0.43
N ASP A 46 0.80 -0.42 -0.73
CA ASP A 46 1.19 -1.60 -1.50
C ASP A 46 1.39 -2.80 -0.55
N ARG A 47 1.19 -4.02 -1.04
CA ARG A 47 1.45 -5.25 -0.29
C ARG A 47 2.68 -5.93 -0.84
N ASP A 48 3.66 -6.07 0.02
CA ASP A 48 4.90 -6.74 -0.31
C ASP A 48 4.98 -8.15 0.28
N THR A 49 5.67 -9.03 -0.43
CA THR A 49 5.84 -10.43 -0.01
C THR A 49 7.12 -10.62 0.83
N LEU A 50 8.16 -9.81 0.58
CA LEU A 50 9.51 -10.03 1.12
C LEU A 50 9.99 -8.94 2.09
N ASP A 51 9.29 -7.81 2.14
CA ASP A 51 9.51 -6.66 3.02
C ASP A 51 8.17 -6.10 3.54
N PRO A 52 8.16 -5.13 4.46
CA PRO A 52 6.94 -4.57 4.99
C PRO A 52 6.20 -3.72 3.95
N ASN A 53 4.90 -3.94 3.83
CA ASN A 53 3.97 -3.13 3.02
C ASN A 53 4.28 -1.63 2.98
N ASP A 54 4.46 -1.09 1.78
CA ASP A 54 4.74 0.31 1.56
C ASP A 54 3.51 1.23 1.68
N LEU A 55 3.65 2.34 2.41
CA LEU A 55 2.59 3.35 2.52
C LEU A 55 2.72 4.34 1.36
N LEU A 56 1.81 4.23 0.40
CA LEU A 56 1.82 5.08 -0.79
C LEU A 56 1.21 6.46 -0.55
N ALA A 57 0.08 6.51 0.18
CA ALA A 57 -0.61 7.77 0.45
C ALA A 57 -1.51 7.70 1.68
N GLU A 58 -1.79 8.86 2.27
CA GLU A 58 -2.68 9.00 3.40
C GLU A 58 -3.50 10.29 3.31
N VAL A 59 -4.81 10.18 3.58
CA VAL A 59 -5.74 11.31 3.65
C VAL A 59 -6.73 11.13 4.79
N HIS A 60 -7.49 12.17 5.08
CA HIS A 60 -8.68 12.08 5.92
C HIS A 60 -9.92 12.36 5.07
N THR A 61 -11.01 11.63 5.34
CA THR A 61 -12.28 11.86 4.65
C THR A 61 -12.82 13.27 4.90
N ASN A 62 -13.45 13.88 3.89
CA ASN A 62 -14.08 15.20 4.01
C ASN A 62 -15.40 15.13 4.81
N LYS A 63 -16.14 16.26 4.88
CA LYS A 63 -17.43 16.35 5.62
C LYS A 63 -18.49 15.41 5.04
N GLU A 64 -18.40 15.14 3.75
CA GLU A 64 -19.25 14.25 2.97
C GLU A 64 -18.70 12.80 2.95
N GLY A 65 -17.71 12.49 3.78
CA GLY A 65 -17.10 11.17 3.89
C GLY A 65 -16.28 10.74 2.67
N GLU A 66 -16.08 11.62 1.69
CA GLU A 66 -15.34 11.33 0.46
C GLU A 66 -13.83 11.36 0.72
N PHE A 67 -13.11 10.54 -0.04
CA PHE A 67 -11.65 10.53 -0.07
C PHE A 67 -11.15 10.19 -1.48
N GLU A 68 -9.98 10.72 -1.81
CA GLU A 68 -9.21 10.42 -3.01
C GLU A 68 -7.75 10.24 -2.62
N LEU A 69 -7.14 9.13 -3.06
CA LEU A 69 -5.76 8.76 -2.80
C LEU A 69 -5.08 8.50 -4.14
N TYR A 70 -3.91 9.09 -4.34
CA TYR A 70 -3.00 8.79 -5.44
C TYR A 70 -1.71 8.23 -4.84
N GLY A 71 -1.26 7.08 -5.34
CA GLY A 71 -0.01 6.46 -4.96
C GLY A 71 0.75 5.98 -6.19
N GLU A 72 2.07 5.99 -6.11
CA GLU A 72 2.95 5.42 -7.12
C GLU A 72 4.15 4.76 -6.47
N GLU A 73 4.65 3.71 -7.11
CA GLU A 73 5.77 2.92 -6.63
C GLU A 73 6.54 2.32 -7.81
N ASN A 74 7.86 2.21 -7.65
CA ASN A 74 8.72 1.54 -8.62
C ASN A 74 8.92 0.08 -8.20
N GLU A 75 7.95 -0.76 -8.57
CA GLU A 75 7.88 -2.14 -8.06
C GLU A 75 8.37 -3.18 -9.06
N VAL A 76 9.00 -4.24 -8.53
CA VAL A 76 9.44 -5.41 -9.31
C VAL A 76 8.26 -6.35 -9.52
N GLY A 77 7.54 -6.15 -10.64
CA GLY A 77 6.36 -6.93 -10.95
C GLY A 77 5.13 -6.04 -10.96
N SER A 78 4.16 -6.29 -10.09
CA SER A 78 2.92 -5.51 -10.03
C SER A 78 2.65 -5.06 -8.61
N ILE A 79 2.22 -3.81 -8.46
CA ILE A 79 1.71 -3.31 -7.18
C ILE A 79 0.42 -4.07 -6.80
N GLU A 80 0.27 -4.40 -5.53
CA GLU A 80 -0.87 -5.08 -4.90
C GLU A 80 -1.64 -4.15 -3.93
N PRO A 81 -2.28 -3.08 -4.45
CA PRO A 81 -2.77 -2.00 -3.61
C PRO A 81 -3.94 -2.41 -2.72
N PHE A 82 -3.94 -1.93 -1.47
CA PHE A 82 -5.09 -2.05 -0.57
C PHE A 82 -5.32 -0.76 0.24
N VAL A 83 -6.58 -0.55 0.63
CA VAL A 83 -6.97 0.60 1.45
C VAL A 83 -7.22 0.19 2.89
N ARG A 84 -6.63 0.92 3.83
CA ARG A 84 -6.87 0.79 5.27
C ARG A 84 -7.64 2.02 5.76
N ILE A 85 -8.88 1.81 6.22
CA ILE A 85 -9.71 2.85 6.83
C ILE A 85 -9.69 2.65 8.34
N HIS A 86 -9.18 3.63 9.08
CA HIS A 86 -9.26 3.64 10.54
C HIS A 86 -10.59 4.28 10.96
N HIS A 87 -11.42 3.52 11.66
CA HIS A 87 -12.72 3.98 12.12
C HIS A 87 -13.11 3.37 13.47
N ASN A 88 -14.02 4.03 14.16
CA ASN A 88 -14.66 3.54 15.38
C ASN A 88 -16.15 3.21 15.18
N CYS A 89 -16.63 3.17 13.93
CA CYS A 89 -18.00 2.77 13.58
C CYS A 89 -18.37 1.42 14.21
N ASN A 90 -19.44 1.40 15.01
CA ASN A 90 -19.92 0.22 15.76
C ASN A 90 -18.84 -0.47 16.63
N SER A 91 -17.75 0.22 16.96
CA SER A 91 -16.74 -0.32 17.87
C SER A 91 -17.24 -0.23 19.31
N LYS A 92 -16.93 -1.25 20.12
CA LYS A 92 -17.13 -1.15 21.58
C LYS A 92 -16.19 -0.05 22.10
N PRO A 93 -16.63 0.82 23.02
CA PRO A 93 -15.71 1.76 23.65
C PRO A 93 -14.57 0.96 24.28
N VAL A 94 -13.33 1.35 23.97
CA VAL A 94 -12.16 0.79 24.63
C VAL A 94 -12.24 1.20 26.09
N SER A 95 -12.63 0.27 26.96
CA SER A 95 -12.58 0.45 28.40
C SER A 95 -11.11 0.64 28.77
N THR A 96 -10.78 1.88 29.13
CA THR A 96 -9.48 2.30 29.66
C THR A 96 -9.41 2.02 31.14
#